data_AF-A0A519QUQ7-F1
#
_entry.id   AF-A0A519QUQ7-F1
#
_cell.length_a   1.000
_cell.length_b   1.000
_cell.length_c   1.000
_cell.angle_alpha   90.00
_cell.angle_beta   90.00
_cell.angle_gamma   90.00
#
_symmetry.space_group_name_H-M   'P 1'
#
loop_
_entity.id
_entity.type
_entity.pdbx_description
1 polymer ?
#
loop_
_entity_poly.entity_id
_entity_poly.type
_entity_poly.pdbx_seq_one_letter_code
_entity_poly.pdbx_strand_id
1 'polypeptide(L)'
;MLPLRIRPRPMEPGHSMALRLATRQHLPSLNALASMVNMTIGDILAGRSTAILAALAGFPKEKSSYVAISIDTATRTAMIGSEAVFINDFSLASRRWCSTCLREDIELARRTGEPTSTAAWSRPAWDLRSVIACHRHLVALLETCPSCSRVQDWNGPAIDRCACGGYLAQVDGRPVPVDEVAWETFVTARLAGKPGPPLLAPDPIRTLVPSIERVGFAANSEWTVSRMRASPSERAAARRTGMAVIANWPGAFHDALDRVCTGMGGDGRPRGLVGGYGWVHGEWAHLSPVTRIDTEVRSELRRHALHHEIVAEAEPMFGEALPHTISMTAAARVCGMSYPRARKILDAEGVIPGGVRRGVAFPLRPEAVAAAISSRPTPSLLIDASAMLGVGRSQTRRLRAQFGTGHGDWSGDLLTRLREGATRRPIGISNFRSLPAACRSTGVALEDACGFVLQKSLSTFLDDQGTTGIYTLMVDTSQLRALGRSHLSIERAAKLLGIHHDAMRWLIRSGKMSKTINGVCPTSLAKFDGQYIAAARLAARTSISLNKLAALLSHLGVRAAFGPPLCRQIIYERAEAERASGLRPAETGATLH
;
A
#
# COMPACT_ATOMS: atom_id res chain seq x y z
N MET A 1 -11.35 -40.65 -51.87
CA MET A 1 -11.04 -41.56 -50.74
C MET A 1 -11.95 -41.20 -49.58
N LEU A 2 -12.62 -42.18 -48.97
CA LEU A 2 -13.32 -41.95 -47.70
C LEU A 2 -12.26 -41.75 -46.61
N PRO A 3 -12.33 -40.68 -45.80
CA PRO A 3 -11.32 -40.43 -44.80
C PRO A 3 -11.31 -41.53 -43.74
N LEU A 4 -10.12 -42.00 -43.37
CA LEU A 4 -9.96 -42.93 -42.25
C LEU A 4 -10.41 -42.23 -40.97
N ARG A 5 -11.43 -42.80 -40.32
CA ARG A 5 -12.02 -42.24 -39.10
C ARG A 5 -11.10 -42.44 -37.90
N ILE A 6 -11.22 -41.52 -36.95
CA ILE A 6 -10.58 -41.60 -35.62
C ILE A 6 -11.66 -41.77 -34.56
N ARG A 7 -11.30 -42.30 -33.39
CA ARG A 7 -12.25 -42.41 -32.28
C ARG A 7 -12.42 -41.04 -31.58
N PRO A 8 -13.67 -40.58 -31.36
CA PRO A 8 -13.92 -39.38 -30.57
C PRO A 8 -13.37 -39.50 -29.16
N ARG A 9 -12.77 -38.42 -28.65
CA ARG A 9 -12.32 -38.30 -27.27
C ARG A 9 -13.15 -37.22 -26.56
N PRO A 10 -13.50 -37.40 -25.27
CA PRO A 10 -14.28 -36.40 -24.53
C PRO A 10 -13.55 -35.06 -24.47
N MET A 11 -14.23 -34.00 -24.90
CA MET A 11 -13.70 -32.62 -24.90
C MET A 11 -12.35 -32.45 -25.62
N GLU A 12 -12.04 -33.28 -26.61
CA GLU A 12 -10.80 -33.10 -27.35
C GLU A 12 -10.81 -31.79 -28.15
N PRO A 13 -9.78 -30.93 -28.05
CA PRO A 13 -9.68 -29.74 -28.89
C PRO A 13 -9.58 -30.06 -30.39
N GLY A 14 -10.15 -29.20 -31.23
CA GLY A 14 -10.14 -29.38 -32.69
C GLY A 14 -8.75 -29.54 -33.31
N HIS A 15 -7.74 -28.84 -32.78
CA HIS A 15 -6.36 -28.99 -33.25
C HIS A 15 -5.73 -30.35 -32.87
N SER A 16 -6.11 -30.95 -31.73
CA SER A 16 -5.70 -32.30 -31.35
C SER A 16 -6.33 -33.34 -32.26
N MET A 17 -7.64 -33.21 -32.47
CA MET A 17 -8.41 -34.05 -33.38
C MET A 17 -7.84 -34.00 -34.79
N ALA A 18 -7.55 -32.79 -35.30
CA ALA A 18 -6.96 -32.60 -36.62
C ALA A 18 -5.58 -33.24 -36.74
N LEU A 19 -4.71 -33.10 -35.73
CA LEU A 19 -3.40 -33.77 -35.77
C LEU A 19 -3.53 -35.30 -35.75
N ARG A 20 -4.43 -35.87 -34.94
CA ARG A 20 -4.69 -37.32 -34.96
C ARG A 20 -5.25 -37.78 -36.31
N LEU A 21 -6.12 -36.98 -36.94
CA LEU A 21 -6.65 -37.25 -38.27
C LEU A 21 -5.53 -37.22 -39.32
N ALA A 22 -4.62 -36.24 -39.26
CA ALA A 22 -3.45 -36.16 -40.12
C ALA A 22 -2.58 -37.43 -39.98
N THR A 23 -2.29 -37.84 -38.74
CA THR A 23 -1.55 -39.08 -38.45
C THR A 23 -2.29 -40.32 -38.99
N ARG A 24 -3.62 -40.38 -38.84
CA ARG A 24 -4.43 -41.50 -39.34
C ARG A 24 -4.37 -41.64 -40.86
N GLN A 25 -4.27 -40.52 -41.56
CA GLN A 25 -4.20 -40.40 -43.02
C GLN A 25 -2.77 -40.51 -43.55
N HIS A 26 -1.80 -40.81 -42.68
CA HIS A 26 -0.37 -40.86 -43.04
C HIS A 26 0.16 -39.54 -43.62
N LEU A 27 -0.45 -38.41 -43.24
CA LEU A 27 0.06 -37.08 -43.59
C LEU A 27 1.23 -36.72 -42.67
N PRO A 28 2.29 -36.07 -43.19
CA PRO A 28 3.51 -35.82 -42.43
C PRO A 28 3.34 -34.76 -41.33
N SER A 29 2.28 -33.94 -41.40
CA SER A 29 2.06 -32.83 -40.48
C SER A 29 0.62 -32.32 -40.49
N LEU A 30 0.29 -31.49 -39.50
CA LEU A 30 -1.00 -30.79 -39.47
C LEU A 30 -1.16 -29.81 -40.64
N ASN A 31 -0.07 -29.17 -41.10
CA ASN A 31 -0.11 -28.28 -42.25
C ASN A 31 -0.50 -29.03 -43.54
N ALA A 32 -0.04 -30.27 -43.72
CA ALA A 32 -0.45 -31.09 -44.86
C ALA A 32 -1.96 -31.39 -44.85
N LEU A 33 -2.53 -31.65 -43.67
CA LEU A 33 -3.98 -31.81 -43.52
C LEU A 33 -4.71 -30.51 -43.83
N ALA A 34 -4.22 -29.37 -43.31
CA ALA A 34 -4.81 -28.06 -43.54
C ALA A 34 -4.89 -27.73 -45.04
N SER A 35 -3.80 -27.94 -45.78
CA SER A 35 -3.77 -27.75 -47.24
C SER A 35 -4.77 -28.65 -47.98
N MET A 36 -4.94 -29.90 -47.55
CA MET A 36 -5.90 -30.84 -48.16
C MET A 36 -7.35 -30.37 -48.05
N VAL A 37 -7.67 -29.56 -47.03
CA VAL A 37 -9.03 -29.04 -46.77
C VAL A 37 -9.17 -27.55 -47.10
N ASN A 38 -8.21 -26.98 -47.83
CA ASN A 38 -8.14 -25.56 -48.19
C ASN A 38 -8.20 -24.62 -46.97
N MET A 39 -7.42 -24.94 -45.94
CA MET A 39 -7.28 -24.16 -44.71
C MET A 39 -5.81 -23.94 -44.37
N THR A 40 -5.53 -22.96 -43.53
CA THR A 40 -4.23 -22.79 -42.89
C THR A 40 -4.18 -23.50 -41.54
N ILE A 41 -2.97 -23.81 -41.04
CA ILE A 41 -2.82 -24.28 -39.65
C ILE A 41 -3.41 -23.28 -38.65
N GLY A 42 -3.29 -21.98 -38.92
CA GLY A 42 -3.87 -20.92 -38.10
C GLY A 42 -5.40 -20.98 -38.02
N ASP A 43 -6.07 -21.38 -39.11
CA ASP A 43 -7.52 -21.60 -39.10
C ASP A 43 -7.91 -22.75 -38.17
N ILE A 44 -7.18 -23.87 -38.23
CA ILE A 44 -7.41 -25.02 -37.35
C ILE A 44 -7.16 -24.64 -35.88
N LEU A 45 -6.05 -23.95 -35.59
CA LEU A 45 -5.68 -23.53 -34.23
C LEU A 45 -6.69 -22.52 -33.66
N ALA A 46 -7.21 -21.62 -34.48
CA ALA A 46 -8.27 -20.69 -34.09
C ALA A 46 -9.66 -21.34 -33.99
N GLY A 47 -9.76 -22.64 -34.27
CA GLY A 47 -11.01 -23.39 -34.31
C GLY A 47 -11.99 -22.92 -35.39
N ARG A 48 -11.47 -22.31 -36.46
CA ARG A 48 -12.28 -22.04 -37.66
C ARG A 48 -12.58 -23.37 -38.36
N SER A 49 -13.79 -23.46 -38.92
CA SER A 49 -14.29 -24.64 -39.65
C SER A 49 -14.17 -25.99 -38.93
N THR A 50 -14.35 -26.01 -37.60
CA THR A 50 -14.43 -27.24 -36.80
C THR A 50 -15.48 -28.23 -37.32
N ALA A 51 -16.54 -27.75 -37.96
CA ALA A 51 -17.53 -28.57 -38.65
C ALA A 51 -16.94 -29.42 -39.80
N ILE A 52 -16.03 -28.85 -40.60
CA ILE A 52 -15.36 -29.57 -41.69
C ILE A 52 -14.45 -30.66 -41.09
N LEU A 53 -13.65 -30.31 -40.09
CA LEU A 53 -12.77 -31.26 -39.41
C LEU A 53 -13.55 -32.39 -38.72
N ALA A 54 -14.68 -32.07 -38.08
CA ALA A 54 -15.56 -33.05 -37.46
C ALA A 54 -16.17 -33.99 -38.51
N ALA A 55 -16.64 -33.46 -39.64
CA ALA A 55 -17.16 -34.27 -40.75
C ALA A 55 -16.10 -35.22 -41.31
N LEU A 56 -14.87 -34.74 -41.49
CA LEU A 56 -13.74 -35.56 -41.96
C LEU A 56 -13.32 -36.63 -40.95
N ALA A 57 -13.38 -36.33 -39.65
CA ALA A 57 -13.13 -37.29 -38.58
C ALA A 57 -14.27 -38.32 -38.42
N GLY A 58 -15.42 -38.10 -39.09
CA GLY A 58 -16.61 -38.93 -38.99
C GLY A 58 -17.40 -38.70 -37.70
N PHE A 59 -17.33 -37.49 -37.13
CA PHE A 59 -18.04 -37.14 -35.91
C PHE A 59 -19.45 -36.63 -36.23
N PRO A 60 -20.47 -37.03 -35.44
CA PRO A 60 -21.80 -36.46 -35.54
C PRO A 60 -21.76 -34.93 -35.39
N LYS A 61 -22.61 -34.21 -36.13
CA LYS A 61 -22.65 -32.73 -36.11
C LYS A 61 -22.91 -32.21 -34.70
N GLU A 62 -23.68 -32.94 -33.90
CA GLU A 62 -24.03 -32.62 -32.51
C GLU A 62 -22.81 -32.71 -31.58
N LYS A 63 -21.77 -33.45 -31.97
CA LYS A 63 -20.52 -33.58 -31.20
C LYS A 63 -19.45 -32.55 -31.58
N SER A 64 -19.67 -31.76 -32.63
CA SER A 64 -18.71 -30.74 -33.11
C SER A 64 -18.51 -29.59 -32.12
N SER A 65 -19.51 -29.27 -31.30
CA SER A 65 -19.44 -28.23 -30.27
C SER A 65 -18.49 -28.57 -29.12
N TYR A 66 -18.33 -29.86 -28.77
CA TYR A 66 -17.39 -30.32 -27.72
C TYR A 66 -15.92 -30.16 -28.10
N VAL A 67 -15.65 -29.93 -29.39
CA VAL A 67 -14.32 -29.89 -29.99
C VAL A 67 -13.94 -28.45 -30.39
N ALA A 68 -14.91 -27.53 -30.34
CA ALA A 68 -14.76 -26.17 -30.80
C ALA A 68 -14.12 -25.29 -29.71
N ILE A 69 -12.94 -24.76 -30.03
CA ILE A 69 -12.42 -23.55 -29.40
C ILE A 69 -12.83 -22.40 -30.32
N SER A 70 -13.39 -21.32 -29.79
CA SER A 70 -13.60 -20.10 -30.58
C SER A 70 -12.81 -18.95 -29.98
N ILE A 71 -12.13 -18.18 -30.83
CA ILE A 71 -11.37 -17.01 -30.41
C ILE A 71 -12.14 -15.76 -30.84
N ASP A 72 -12.52 -14.95 -29.85
CA ASP A 72 -13.06 -13.62 -30.07
C ASP A 72 -11.94 -12.59 -29.86
N THR A 73 -11.50 -11.99 -30.96
CA THR A 73 -10.44 -10.99 -30.97
C THR A 73 -10.89 -9.65 -30.38
N ALA A 74 -12.17 -9.30 -30.48
CA ALA A 74 -12.71 -8.04 -29.96
C ALA A 74 -12.69 -8.03 -28.43
N THR A 75 -13.11 -9.13 -27.80
CA THR A 75 -13.05 -9.29 -26.34
C THR A 75 -11.73 -9.88 -25.85
N ARG A 76 -10.80 -10.22 -26.76
CA ARG A 76 -9.52 -10.90 -26.49
C ARG A 76 -9.71 -12.16 -25.63
N THR A 77 -10.74 -12.94 -25.95
CA THR A 77 -11.08 -14.16 -25.20
C THR A 77 -11.12 -15.38 -26.10
N ALA A 78 -10.84 -16.55 -25.52
CA ALA A 78 -11.11 -17.83 -26.14
C ALA A 78 -12.22 -18.54 -25.34
N MET A 79 -13.17 -19.13 -26.04
CA MET A 79 -14.20 -19.99 -25.46
C MET A 79 -13.75 -21.44 -25.60
N ILE A 80 -13.74 -22.16 -24.47
CA ILE A 80 -13.46 -23.59 -24.41
C ILE A 80 -14.66 -24.25 -23.73
N GLY A 81 -15.52 -24.90 -24.52
CA GLY A 81 -16.84 -25.32 -24.03
C GLY A 81 -17.66 -24.09 -23.61
N SER A 82 -18.14 -24.08 -22.37
CA SER A 82 -18.89 -22.95 -21.79
C SER A 82 -17.98 -21.90 -21.10
N GLU A 83 -16.67 -22.14 -21.02
CA GLU A 83 -15.77 -21.27 -20.26
C GLU A 83 -15.06 -20.26 -21.13
N ALA A 84 -15.11 -19.00 -20.70
CA ALA A 84 -14.33 -17.92 -21.30
C ALA A 84 -12.97 -17.79 -20.59
N VAL A 85 -11.89 -17.80 -21.36
CA VAL A 85 -10.51 -17.55 -20.90
C VAL A 85 -9.90 -16.36 -21.64
N PHE A 86 -8.98 -15.63 -21.02
CA PHE A 86 -8.27 -14.55 -21.72
C PHE A 86 -7.27 -15.14 -22.72
N ILE A 87 -7.10 -14.48 -23.88
CA ILE A 87 -6.13 -14.92 -24.89
C ILE A 87 -4.68 -14.90 -24.40
N ASN A 88 -4.37 -14.14 -23.34
CA ASN A 88 -3.05 -14.16 -22.72
C ASN A 88 -2.84 -15.41 -21.86
N ASP A 89 -3.91 -16.05 -21.38
CA ASP A 89 -3.85 -17.32 -20.66
C ASP A 89 -4.02 -18.52 -21.62
N PHE A 90 -4.73 -18.36 -22.72
CA PHE A 90 -4.82 -19.37 -23.77
C PHE A 90 -3.57 -19.35 -24.67
N SER A 91 -2.90 -20.48 -24.88
CA SER A 91 -1.72 -20.54 -25.75
C SER A 91 -1.63 -21.85 -26.53
N LEU A 92 -1.47 -21.69 -27.84
CA LEU A 92 -1.13 -22.76 -28.79
C LEU A 92 0.28 -22.57 -29.37
N ALA A 93 1.08 -21.67 -28.80
CA ALA A 93 2.43 -21.39 -29.28
C ALA A 93 3.39 -22.57 -29.02
N SER A 94 3.20 -23.26 -27.90
CA SER A 94 3.81 -24.54 -27.60
C SER A 94 2.72 -25.55 -27.20
N ARG A 95 2.88 -26.79 -27.66
CA ARG A 95 2.06 -27.92 -27.26
C ARG A 95 2.61 -28.44 -25.94
N ARG A 96 1.78 -28.37 -24.89
CA ARG A 96 2.12 -28.93 -23.56
C ARG A 96 1.46 -30.28 -23.36
N TRP A 97 2.08 -31.16 -22.59
CA TRP A 97 1.54 -32.50 -22.34
C TRP A 97 1.96 -33.10 -20.99
N CYS A 98 1.19 -34.08 -20.54
CA CYS A 98 1.57 -35.00 -19.47
C CYS A 98 2.01 -36.33 -20.09
N SER A 99 3.25 -36.76 -19.86
CA SER A 99 3.78 -38.01 -20.42
C SER A 99 3.00 -39.24 -19.96
N THR A 100 2.55 -39.29 -18.71
CA THR A 100 1.74 -40.38 -18.15
C THR A 100 0.37 -40.48 -18.81
N CYS A 101 -0.30 -39.34 -19.04
CA CYS A 101 -1.56 -39.29 -19.80
C CYS A 101 -1.43 -39.89 -21.20
N LEU A 102 -0.36 -39.55 -21.93
CA LEU A 102 -0.12 -40.09 -23.27
C LEU A 102 0.14 -41.60 -23.21
N ARG A 103 0.92 -42.06 -22.21
CA ARG A 103 1.24 -43.48 -21.99
C ARG A 103 -0.03 -44.30 -21.73
N GLU A 104 -0.92 -43.80 -20.88
CA GLU A 104 -2.20 -44.44 -20.58
C GLU A 104 -3.15 -44.50 -21.79
N ASP A 105 -3.21 -43.43 -22.60
CA ASP A 105 -4.03 -43.42 -23.81
C ASP A 105 -3.61 -44.55 -24.76
N ILE A 106 -2.28 -44.72 -24.92
CA ILE A 106 -1.68 -45.74 -25.79
C ILE A 106 -1.91 -47.14 -25.21
N GLU A 107 -1.77 -47.31 -23.90
CA GLU A 107 -2.01 -48.59 -23.24
C GLU A 107 -3.48 -48.98 -23.26
N LEU A 108 -4.40 -48.02 -23.11
CA LEU A 108 -5.82 -48.27 -23.31
C LEU A 108 -6.10 -48.72 -24.74
N ALA A 109 -5.50 -48.06 -25.74
CA ALA A 109 -5.68 -48.42 -27.14
C ALA A 109 -5.21 -49.84 -27.45
N ARG A 110 -4.06 -50.28 -26.92
CA ARG A 110 -3.59 -51.67 -27.03
C ARG A 110 -4.62 -52.66 -26.48
N ARG A 111 -5.14 -52.39 -25.27
CA ARG A 111 -6.14 -53.25 -24.62
C ARG A 111 -7.47 -53.30 -25.36
N THR A 112 -7.86 -52.22 -26.04
CA THR A 112 -9.14 -52.16 -26.77
C THR A 112 -9.03 -52.42 -28.27
N GLY A 113 -7.83 -52.75 -28.79
CA GLY A 113 -7.60 -52.93 -30.22
C GLY A 113 -7.71 -51.64 -31.07
N GLU A 114 -7.60 -50.47 -30.45
CA GLU A 114 -7.58 -49.18 -31.17
C GLU A 114 -6.17 -48.90 -31.73
N PRO A 115 -6.02 -48.27 -32.90
CA PRO A 115 -4.70 -47.88 -33.42
C PRO A 115 -3.95 -46.97 -32.45
N THR A 116 -2.77 -47.41 -31.99
CA THR A 116 -1.96 -46.69 -31.01
C THR A 116 -1.43 -45.35 -31.54
N SER A 117 -1.18 -45.26 -32.86
CA SER A 117 -0.69 -44.03 -33.52
C SER A 117 -1.66 -42.85 -33.43
N THR A 118 -2.94 -43.12 -33.17
CA THR A 118 -4.00 -42.10 -33.05
C THR A 118 -4.68 -42.14 -31.69
N ALA A 119 -4.11 -42.87 -30.72
CA ALA A 119 -4.73 -43.05 -29.42
C ALA A 119 -4.60 -41.82 -28.52
N ALA A 120 -3.37 -41.28 -28.48
CA ALA A 120 -2.97 -40.11 -27.73
C ALA A 120 -3.67 -38.84 -28.23
N TRP A 121 -4.11 -38.01 -27.29
CA TRP A 121 -4.83 -36.75 -27.58
C TRP A 121 -4.47 -35.66 -26.56
N SER A 122 -4.64 -34.39 -26.94
CA SER A 122 -4.40 -33.24 -26.04
C SER A 122 -5.64 -32.91 -25.22
N ARG A 123 -5.43 -32.50 -23.97
CA ARG A 123 -6.52 -32.10 -23.07
C ARG A 123 -6.68 -30.58 -23.14
N PRO A 124 -7.90 -30.01 -23.14
CA PRO A 124 -8.08 -28.56 -23.26
C PRO A 124 -7.38 -27.74 -22.17
N ALA A 125 -7.29 -28.28 -20.95
CA ALA A 125 -6.58 -27.62 -19.85
C ALA A 125 -5.09 -27.40 -20.17
N TRP A 126 -4.47 -28.23 -21.03
CA TRP A 126 -3.07 -28.09 -21.43
C TRP A 126 -2.83 -26.90 -22.37
N ASP A 127 -3.88 -26.22 -22.82
CA ASP A 127 -3.77 -25.00 -23.62
C ASP A 127 -3.83 -23.73 -22.74
N LEU A 128 -4.06 -23.86 -21.44
CA LEU A 128 -4.12 -22.74 -20.48
C LEU A 128 -2.80 -22.54 -19.73
N ARG A 129 -2.12 -21.40 -19.89
CA ARG A 129 -0.83 -21.10 -19.26
C ARG A 129 -0.91 -21.15 -17.74
N SER A 130 -2.08 -20.87 -17.17
CA SER A 130 -2.35 -20.96 -15.75
C SER A 130 -2.32 -22.40 -15.19
N VAL A 131 -2.49 -23.42 -16.04
CA VAL A 131 -2.39 -24.85 -15.73
C VAL A 131 -0.95 -25.31 -15.99
N ILE A 132 -0.21 -25.64 -14.93
CA ILE A 132 1.21 -26.02 -15.04
C ILE A 132 1.48 -27.51 -14.77
N ALA A 133 0.47 -28.22 -14.27
CA ALA A 133 0.57 -29.63 -13.91
C ALA A 133 -0.65 -30.43 -14.40
N CYS A 134 -0.48 -31.74 -14.48
CA CYS A 134 -1.59 -32.66 -14.66
C CYS A 134 -2.23 -32.94 -13.30
N HIS A 135 -3.48 -32.54 -13.10
CA HIS A 135 -4.21 -32.83 -11.85
C HIS A 135 -4.46 -34.33 -11.62
N ARG A 136 -4.46 -35.15 -12.67
CA ARG A 136 -4.71 -36.60 -12.58
C ARG A 136 -3.46 -37.40 -12.19
N HIS A 137 -2.32 -37.03 -12.75
CA HIS A 137 -1.05 -37.76 -12.56
C HIS A 137 -0.08 -37.06 -11.63
N LEU A 138 -0.41 -35.85 -11.17
CA LEU A 138 0.39 -35.09 -10.23
C LEU A 138 1.83 -34.89 -10.74
N VAL A 139 1.95 -34.53 -12.02
CA VAL A 139 3.24 -34.23 -12.66
C VAL A 139 3.18 -32.92 -13.43
N ALA A 140 4.31 -32.20 -13.48
CA ALA A 140 4.44 -30.98 -14.26
C ALA A 140 4.22 -31.27 -15.76
N LEU A 141 3.53 -30.35 -16.45
CA LEU A 141 3.39 -30.44 -17.90
C LEU A 141 4.73 -30.14 -18.57
N LEU A 142 5.05 -30.91 -19.61
CA LEU A 142 6.24 -30.74 -20.44
C LEU A 142 5.89 -29.95 -21.69
N GLU A 143 6.87 -29.23 -22.24
CA GLU A 143 6.75 -28.53 -23.52
C GLU A 143 7.91 -28.82 -24.50
N THR A 144 8.98 -29.45 -24.03
CA THR A 144 10.18 -29.79 -24.82
C THR A 144 10.36 -31.29 -25.00
N CYS A 145 10.83 -31.71 -26.17
CA CYS A 145 11.08 -33.12 -26.44
C CYS A 145 12.24 -33.63 -25.57
N PRO A 146 12.10 -34.76 -24.85
CA PRO A 146 13.19 -35.29 -24.02
C PRO A 146 14.40 -35.77 -24.85
N SER A 147 14.24 -36.04 -26.15
CA SER A 147 15.33 -36.52 -27.01
C SER A 147 16.12 -35.41 -27.69
N CYS A 148 15.48 -34.32 -28.09
CA CYS A 148 16.14 -33.25 -28.87
C CYS A 148 15.97 -31.85 -28.29
N SER A 149 15.30 -31.72 -27.14
CA SER A 149 15.03 -30.47 -26.41
C SER A 149 14.25 -29.40 -27.18
N ARG A 150 13.80 -29.66 -28.41
CA ARG A 150 12.95 -28.72 -29.17
C ARG A 150 11.60 -28.54 -28.48
N VAL A 151 11.12 -27.31 -28.42
CA VAL A 151 9.74 -27.02 -28.03
C VAL A 151 8.79 -27.69 -29.03
N GLN A 152 7.75 -28.35 -28.52
CA GLN A 152 6.77 -29.00 -29.38
C GLN A 152 5.74 -27.99 -29.88
N ASP A 153 5.46 -28.02 -31.17
CA ASP A 153 4.39 -27.25 -31.79
C ASP A 153 3.27 -28.18 -32.28
N TRP A 154 2.27 -27.61 -32.94
CA TRP A 154 1.15 -28.34 -33.52
C TRP A 154 1.39 -28.88 -34.92
N ASN A 155 2.53 -28.57 -35.55
CA ASN A 155 2.88 -29.03 -36.89
C ASN A 155 3.75 -30.30 -36.89
N GLY A 156 3.84 -30.98 -35.74
CA GLY A 156 4.53 -32.26 -35.61
C GLY A 156 3.82 -33.44 -36.29
N PRO A 157 4.45 -34.63 -36.29
CA PRO A 157 3.94 -35.82 -36.98
C PRO A 157 2.80 -36.55 -36.24
N ALA A 158 2.74 -36.45 -34.90
CA ALA A 158 1.68 -37.00 -34.06
C ALA A 158 1.63 -36.29 -32.70
N ILE A 159 0.59 -36.56 -31.89
CA ILE A 159 0.44 -36.01 -30.53
C ILE A 159 1.55 -36.50 -29.59
N ASP A 160 1.95 -37.77 -29.72
CA ASP A 160 2.93 -38.43 -28.86
C ASP A 160 4.33 -38.53 -29.50
N ARG A 161 4.55 -37.89 -30.66
CA ARG A 161 5.84 -37.91 -31.36
C ARG A 161 6.37 -36.50 -31.61
N CYS A 162 7.69 -36.39 -31.52
CA CYS A 162 8.43 -35.23 -31.99
C CYS A 162 8.80 -35.39 -33.48
N ALA A 163 9.06 -34.29 -34.18
CA ALA A 163 9.61 -34.29 -35.53
C ALA A 163 10.98 -34.99 -35.64
N CYS A 164 11.74 -35.10 -34.54
CA CYS A 164 12.98 -35.88 -34.50
C CYS A 164 12.76 -37.41 -34.36
N GLY A 165 11.51 -37.87 -34.31
CA GLY A 165 11.14 -39.27 -34.05
C GLY A 165 11.04 -39.64 -32.57
N GLY A 166 11.45 -38.76 -31.65
CA GLY A 166 11.39 -39.01 -30.20
C GLY A 166 9.98 -39.24 -29.68
N TYR A 167 9.84 -40.18 -28.75
CA TYR A 167 8.56 -40.53 -28.12
C TYR A 167 8.29 -39.68 -26.88
N LEU A 168 7.24 -38.86 -26.89
CA LEU A 168 6.99 -37.88 -25.84
C LEU A 168 6.49 -38.48 -24.51
N ALA A 169 6.00 -39.73 -24.53
CA ALA A 169 5.54 -40.43 -23.33
C ALA A 169 6.63 -41.27 -22.63
N GLN A 170 7.85 -41.30 -23.18
CA GLN A 170 8.96 -42.13 -22.66
C GLN A 170 9.61 -41.54 -21.41
N VAL A 171 9.41 -40.24 -21.15
CA VAL A 171 10.00 -39.54 -20.01
C VAL A 171 9.04 -39.55 -18.82
N ASP A 172 9.56 -39.70 -17.61
CA ASP A 172 8.76 -39.51 -16.40
C ASP A 172 8.67 -38.03 -16.05
N GLY A 173 7.45 -37.56 -15.80
CA GLY A 173 7.21 -36.17 -15.45
C GLY A 173 7.71 -35.86 -14.03
N ARG A 174 8.13 -34.61 -13.79
CA ARG A 174 8.49 -34.15 -12.45
C ARG A 174 7.25 -34.19 -11.54
N PRO A 175 7.27 -34.94 -10.42
CA PRO A 175 6.14 -34.99 -9.50
C PRO A 175 5.78 -33.62 -8.93
N VAL A 176 4.49 -33.41 -8.66
CA VAL A 176 3.90 -32.21 -8.06
C VAL A 176 2.99 -32.68 -6.92
N PRO A 177 3.15 -32.18 -5.69
CA PRO A 177 2.28 -32.52 -4.56
C PRO A 177 0.78 -32.33 -4.86
N VAL A 178 -0.08 -33.14 -4.21
CA VAL A 178 -1.54 -33.13 -4.46
C VAL A 178 -2.21 -31.81 -4.07
N ASP A 179 -1.71 -31.17 -3.02
CA ASP A 179 -2.14 -29.85 -2.55
C ASP A 179 -1.71 -28.72 -3.49
N GLU A 180 -0.72 -28.96 -4.35
CA GLU A 180 -0.23 -28.00 -5.34
C GLU A 180 -1.02 -27.98 -6.66
N VAL A 181 -1.96 -28.91 -6.90
CA VAL A 181 -2.75 -29.02 -8.14
C VAL A 181 -4.22 -28.63 -8.00
N ALA A 182 -4.58 -27.93 -6.91
CA ALA A 182 -5.97 -27.55 -6.64
C ALA A 182 -6.56 -26.66 -7.76
N TRP A 183 -5.77 -25.73 -8.31
CA TRP A 183 -6.17 -24.87 -9.42
C TRP A 183 -6.41 -25.67 -10.70
N GLU A 184 -5.50 -26.58 -11.04
CA GLU A 184 -5.59 -27.44 -12.21
C GLU A 184 -6.79 -28.39 -12.14
N THR A 185 -7.09 -28.90 -10.95
CA THR A 185 -8.26 -29.72 -10.67
C THR A 185 -9.54 -28.92 -10.90
N PHE A 186 -9.62 -27.71 -10.33
CA PHE A 186 -10.75 -26.79 -10.51
C PHE A 186 -10.98 -26.43 -11.98
N VAL A 187 -9.94 -25.99 -12.69
CA VAL A 187 -10.04 -25.60 -14.10
C VAL A 187 -10.49 -26.77 -14.96
N THR A 188 -9.91 -27.96 -14.76
CA THR A 188 -10.30 -29.13 -15.56
C THR A 188 -11.74 -29.54 -15.30
N ALA A 189 -12.20 -29.47 -14.04
CA ALA A 189 -13.58 -29.73 -13.69
C ALA A 189 -14.54 -28.70 -14.33
N ARG A 190 -14.21 -27.41 -14.29
CA ARG A 190 -15.01 -26.33 -14.90
C ARG A 190 -15.10 -26.46 -16.42
N LEU A 191 -13.99 -26.75 -17.09
CA LEU A 191 -13.99 -27.02 -18.54
C LEU A 191 -14.88 -28.22 -18.89
N ALA A 192 -15.00 -29.20 -17.99
CA ALA A 192 -15.90 -30.34 -18.14
C ALA A 192 -17.36 -30.06 -17.74
N GLY A 193 -17.72 -28.79 -17.52
CA GLY A 193 -19.07 -28.37 -17.14
C GLY A 193 -19.44 -28.70 -15.70
N LYS A 194 -18.49 -29.12 -14.86
CA LYS A 194 -18.76 -29.37 -13.43
C LYS A 194 -18.77 -28.04 -12.68
N PRO A 195 -19.68 -27.86 -11.71
CA PRO A 195 -19.69 -26.66 -10.89
C PRO A 195 -18.43 -26.59 -10.04
N GLY A 196 -17.96 -25.37 -9.81
CA GLY A 196 -16.87 -25.08 -8.87
C GLY A 196 -17.37 -24.86 -7.44
N PRO A 197 -16.47 -24.56 -6.49
CA PRO A 197 -16.84 -24.05 -5.18
C PRO A 197 -17.75 -22.82 -5.30
N PRO A 198 -18.74 -22.63 -4.41
CA PRO A 198 -19.73 -21.54 -4.52
C PRO A 198 -19.13 -20.13 -4.67
N LEU A 199 -17.94 -19.91 -4.09
CA LEU A 199 -17.22 -18.64 -4.15
C LEU A 199 -16.63 -18.34 -5.54
N LEU A 200 -16.35 -19.38 -6.34
CA LEU A 200 -15.74 -19.29 -7.67
C LEU A 200 -16.74 -19.62 -8.80
N ALA A 201 -17.79 -20.38 -8.51
CA ALA A 201 -18.72 -20.91 -9.50
C ALA A 201 -19.39 -19.85 -10.41
N PRO A 202 -19.80 -18.66 -9.91
CA PRO A 202 -20.50 -17.67 -10.74
C PRO A 202 -19.62 -17.01 -11.80
N ASP A 203 -18.30 -17.03 -11.63
CA ASP A 203 -17.38 -16.24 -12.44
C ASP A 203 -16.67 -17.11 -13.49
N PRO A 204 -16.43 -16.57 -14.70
CA PRO A 204 -15.66 -17.27 -15.71
C PRO A 204 -14.17 -17.34 -15.36
N ILE A 205 -13.49 -18.40 -15.80
CA ILE A 205 -12.06 -18.63 -15.53
C ILE A 205 -11.20 -17.39 -15.86
N ARG A 206 -11.47 -16.69 -16.96
CA ARG A 206 -10.73 -15.46 -17.35
C ARG A 206 -10.63 -14.45 -16.21
N THR A 207 -11.70 -14.28 -15.44
CA THR A 207 -11.76 -13.31 -14.34
C THR A 207 -11.22 -13.87 -13.04
N LEU A 208 -11.27 -15.19 -12.84
CA LEU A 208 -10.79 -15.85 -11.63
C LEU A 208 -9.27 -15.89 -11.52
N VAL A 209 -8.55 -16.13 -12.63
CA VAL A 209 -7.07 -16.20 -12.64
C VAL A 209 -6.42 -15.01 -11.90
N PRO A 210 -6.68 -13.73 -12.28
CA PRO A 210 -6.06 -12.60 -11.60
C PRO A 210 -6.56 -12.42 -10.16
N SER A 211 -7.80 -12.79 -9.84
CA SER A 211 -8.33 -12.65 -8.48
C SER A 211 -7.71 -13.65 -7.52
N ILE A 212 -7.59 -14.92 -7.91
CA ILE A 212 -6.96 -15.96 -7.10
C ILE A 212 -5.46 -15.69 -6.93
N GLU A 213 -4.79 -15.22 -7.99
CA GLU A 213 -3.40 -14.74 -7.87
C GLU A 213 -3.27 -13.64 -6.83
N ARG A 214 -4.12 -12.61 -6.87
CA ARG A 214 -4.07 -11.51 -5.90
C ARG A 214 -4.27 -12.00 -4.47
N VAL A 215 -5.23 -12.90 -4.23
CA VAL A 215 -5.44 -13.53 -2.91
C VAL A 215 -4.18 -14.28 -2.46
N GLY A 216 -3.57 -15.06 -3.35
CA GLY A 216 -2.33 -15.77 -3.04
C GLY A 216 -1.13 -14.87 -2.78
N PHE A 217 -1.01 -13.76 -3.51
CA PHE A 217 0.03 -12.77 -3.24
C PHE A 217 -0.19 -12.10 -1.89
N ALA A 218 -1.43 -11.76 -1.53
CA ALA A 218 -1.73 -11.21 -0.21
C ALA A 218 -1.37 -12.19 0.91
N ALA A 219 -1.55 -13.49 0.69
CA ALA A 219 -1.23 -14.53 1.67
C ALA A 219 0.27 -14.81 1.87
N ASN A 220 1.09 -14.56 0.84
CA ASN A 220 2.54 -14.83 0.85
C ASN A 220 3.40 -13.58 1.03
N SER A 221 2.83 -12.38 0.97
CA SER A 221 3.61 -11.15 1.02
C SER A 221 3.74 -10.63 2.45
N GLU A 222 4.93 -10.13 2.78
CA GLU A 222 5.09 -9.18 3.88
C GLU A 222 4.47 -7.83 3.51
N TRP A 223 4.38 -6.95 4.51
CA TRP A 223 3.92 -5.59 4.28
C TRP A 223 4.85 -4.85 3.30
N THR A 224 4.28 -4.36 2.18
CA THR A 224 4.98 -3.46 1.26
C THR A 224 4.04 -2.39 0.71
N VAL A 225 4.61 -1.24 0.33
CA VAL A 225 3.85 -0.11 -0.25
C VAL A 225 3.35 -0.43 -1.66
N SER A 226 4.08 -1.24 -2.42
CA SER A 226 3.79 -1.57 -3.80
C SER A 226 3.98 -3.05 -4.08
N ARG A 227 3.12 -3.59 -4.95
CA ARG A 227 3.22 -4.96 -5.42
C ARG A 227 4.40 -5.11 -6.38
N MET A 228 5.29 -6.06 -6.10
CA MET A 228 6.38 -6.39 -7.00
C MET A 228 5.87 -7.09 -8.27
N ARG A 229 6.56 -6.89 -9.40
CA ARG A 229 6.27 -7.65 -10.63
C ARG A 229 6.62 -9.11 -10.38
N ALA A 230 5.66 -9.99 -10.61
CA ALA A 230 5.84 -11.42 -10.42
C ALA A 230 6.17 -12.14 -11.74
N SER A 231 7.17 -13.01 -11.69
CA SER A 231 7.49 -13.99 -12.71
C SER A 231 6.35 -15.01 -12.92
N PRO A 232 6.33 -15.76 -14.03
CA PRO A 232 5.34 -16.81 -14.25
C PRO A 232 5.31 -17.87 -13.15
N SER A 233 6.47 -18.23 -12.59
CA SER A 233 6.59 -19.19 -11.50
C SER A 233 5.98 -18.65 -10.19
N GLU A 234 6.25 -17.39 -9.85
CA GLU A 234 5.65 -16.75 -8.67
C GLU A 234 4.14 -16.61 -8.82
N ARG A 235 3.63 -16.30 -10.02
CA ARG A 235 2.18 -16.29 -10.30
C ARG A 235 1.55 -17.67 -10.12
N ALA A 236 2.22 -18.73 -10.56
CA ALA A 236 1.76 -20.10 -10.33
C ALA A 236 1.72 -20.43 -8.83
N ALA A 237 2.78 -20.11 -8.09
CA ALA A 237 2.82 -20.28 -6.63
C ALA A 237 1.72 -19.48 -5.92
N ALA A 238 1.45 -18.25 -6.37
CA ALA A 238 0.35 -17.44 -5.88
C ALA A 238 -1.01 -18.09 -6.15
N ARG A 239 -1.27 -18.63 -7.35
CA ARG A 239 -2.54 -19.35 -7.62
C ARG A 239 -2.75 -20.52 -6.66
N ARG A 240 -1.70 -21.32 -6.41
CA ARG A 240 -1.77 -22.45 -5.46
C ARG A 240 -2.13 -21.97 -4.05
N THR A 241 -1.44 -20.94 -3.59
CA THR A 241 -1.69 -20.33 -2.27
C THR A 241 -3.10 -19.74 -2.20
N GLY A 242 -3.55 -19.05 -3.25
CA GLY A 242 -4.89 -18.49 -3.33
C GLY A 242 -5.97 -19.57 -3.26
N MET A 243 -5.78 -20.70 -3.93
CA MET A 243 -6.68 -21.86 -3.82
C MET A 243 -6.71 -22.42 -2.40
N ALA A 244 -5.58 -22.52 -1.71
CA ALA A 244 -5.52 -22.97 -0.32
C ALA A 244 -6.26 -22.01 0.63
N VAL A 245 -6.16 -20.69 0.40
CA VAL A 245 -6.92 -19.68 1.14
C VAL A 245 -8.42 -19.82 0.88
N ILE A 246 -8.83 -20.01 -0.37
CA ILE A 246 -10.24 -20.18 -0.76
C ILE A 246 -10.84 -21.45 -0.13
N ALA A 247 -10.07 -22.53 0.00
CA ALA A 247 -10.52 -23.76 0.63
C ALA A 247 -10.88 -23.57 2.12
N ASN A 248 -10.25 -22.61 2.80
CA ASN A 248 -10.45 -22.31 4.21
C ASN A 248 -10.99 -20.88 4.43
N TRP A 249 -11.85 -20.42 3.52
CA TRP A 249 -12.44 -19.08 3.55
C TRP A 249 -13.48 -18.91 4.68
N PRO A 250 -13.55 -17.75 5.38
CA PRO A 250 -12.66 -16.59 5.28
C PRO A 250 -11.43 -16.65 6.21
N GLY A 251 -11.33 -17.66 7.08
CA GLY A 251 -10.31 -17.73 8.13
C GLY A 251 -8.87 -17.60 7.63
N ALA A 252 -8.48 -18.39 6.63
CA ALA A 252 -7.12 -18.33 6.08
C ALA A 252 -6.78 -16.98 5.41
N PHE A 253 -7.79 -16.23 4.97
CA PHE A 253 -7.58 -14.88 4.44
C PHE A 253 -7.36 -13.87 5.57
N HIS A 254 -8.08 -13.98 6.68
CA HIS A 254 -7.82 -13.17 7.87
C HIS A 254 -6.41 -13.45 8.43
N ASP A 255 -6.01 -14.71 8.54
CA ASP A 255 -4.64 -15.07 8.99
C ASP A 255 -3.56 -14.44 8.09
N ALA A 256 -3.83 -14.34 6.78
CA ALA A 256 -2.96 -13.65 5.84
C ALA A 256 -2.89 -12.14 6.11
N LEU A 257 -4.02 -11.49 6.35
CA LEU A 257 -4.08 -10.07 6.67
C LEU A 257 -3.41 -9.75 8.01
N ASP A 258 -3.51 -10.64 9.00
CA ASP A 258 -2.79 -10.53 10.26
C ASP A 258 -1.27 -10.53 10.06
N ARG A 259 -0.75 -11.42 9.21
CA ARG A 259 0.68 -11.42 8.85
C ARG A 259 1.11 -10.14 8.15
N VAL A 260 0.28 -9.61 7.26
CA VAL A 260 0.54 -8.30 6.61
C VAL A 260 0.56 -7.17 7.64
N CYS A 261 -0.36 -7.17 8.60
CA CYS A 261 -0.43 -6.12 9.62
C CYS A 261 0.74 -6.20 10.63
N THR A 262 1.18 -7.40 10.98
CA THR A 262 2.29 -7.64 11.93
C THR A 262 3.67 -7.40 11.32
N GLY A 263 3.83 -7.58 10.00
CA GLY A 263 5.08 -7.31 9.28
C GLY A 263 5.49 -5.83 9.20
N MET A 264 4.64 -4.91 9.65
CA MET A 264 4.94 -3.48 9.72
C MET A 264 5.92 -3.20 10.87
N GLY A 265 7.21 -3.45 10.65
CA GLY A 265 8.27 -3.31 11.63
C GLY A 265 8.30 -1.94 12.33
N GLY A 266 7.72 -1.88 13.53
CA GLY A 266 7.75 -0.74 14.43
C GLY A 266 6.67 -0.87 15.51
N ASP A 267 6.94 -0.38 16.72
CA ASP A 267 6.04 -0.44 17.90
C ASP A 267 4.70 0.32 17.70
N GLY A 268 4.43 0.82 16.50
CA GLY A 268 3.26 1.63 16.17
C GLY A 268 2.21 0.82 15.41
N ARG A 269 1.01 0.71 16.00
CA ARG A 269 -0.19 0.19 15.31
C ARG A 269 -0.40 0.87 13.95
N PRO A 270 -0.92 0.15 12.93
CA PRO A 270 -1.23 0.69 11.60
C PRO A 270 -1.97 2.03 11.63
N ARG A 271 -1.57 3.00 10.79
CA ARG A 271 -2.33 4.24 10.58
C ARG A 271 -3.13 4.17 9.28
N GLY A 272 -4.40 3.79 9.35
CA GLY A 272 -5.33 3.71 8.21
C GLY A 272 -5.06 2.55 7.26
N LEU A 273 -5.89 2.38 6.23
CA LEU A 273 -5.86 1.23 5.32
C LEU A 273 -4.55 1.06 4.54
N VAL A 274 -4.02 2.14 3.98
CA VAL A 274 -2.73 2.10 3.27
C VAL A 274 -1.60 1.74 4.24
N GLY A 275 -1.67 2.27 5.47
CA GLY A 275 -0.73 1.90 6.54
C GLY A 275 -0.84 0.43 6.91
N GLY A 276 -2.04 -0.11 7.11
CA GLY A 276 -2.26 -1.50 7.56
C GLY A 276 -2.00 -2.56 6.50
N TYR A 277 -2.41 -2.30 5.27
CA TYR A 277 -2.45 -3.31 4.22
C TYR A 277 -1.52 -3.01 3.03
N GLY A 278 -0.98 -1.79 2.94
CA GLY A 278 -0.07 -1.42 1.84
C GLY A 278 -0.71 -1.64 0.46
N TRP A 279 -0.01 -2.40 -0.39
CA TRP A 279 -0.45 -2.71 -1.75
C TRP A 279 -1.74 -3.53 -1.82
N VAL A 280 -2.02 -4.37 -0.80
CA VAL A 280 -3.25 -5.19 -0.72
C VAL A 280 -4.46 -4.26 -0.78
N HIS A 281 -4.48 -3.20 0.03
CA HIS A 281 -5.55 -2.20 -0.06
C HIS A 281 -5.57 -1.53 -1.44
N GLY A 282 -4.43 -1.10 -1.99
CA GLY A 282 -4.37 -0.40 -3.28
C GLY A 282 -5.00 -1.17 -4.45
N GLU A 283 -4.75 -2.48 -4.53
CA GLU A 283 -5.28 -3.33 -5.60
C GLU A 283 -6.80 -3.52 -5.53
N TRP A 284 -7.40 -3.59 -4.33
CA TRP A 284 -8.85 -3.79 -4.18
C TRP A 284 -9.64 -2.51 -3.91
N ALA A 285 -9.01 -1.43 -3.46
CA ALA A 285 -9.67 -0.15 -3.19
C ALA A 285 -10.18 0.53 -4.47
N HIS A 286 -9.39 0.47 -5.54
CA HIS A 286 -9.65 1.21 -6.77
C HIS A 286 -10.26 0.38 -7.90
N LEU A 287 -10.31 -0.94 -7.75
CA LEU A 287 -10.95 -1.82 -8.72
C LEU A 287 -12.42 -2.02 -8.35
N SER A 288 -13.32 -1.73 -9.30
CA SER A 288 -14.70 -2.23 -9.23
C SER A 288 -14.65 -3.76 -9.16
N PRO A 289 -15.42 -4.41 -8.28
CA PRO A 289 -15.41 -5.86 -8.19
C PRO A 289 -15.78 -6.45 -9.55
N VAL A 290 -14.86 -7.24 -10.13
CA VAL A 290 -15.09 -7.91 -11.41
C VAL A 290 -15.66 -9.31 -11.19
N THR A 291 -15.50 -9.83 -9.97
CA THR A 291 -15.87 -11.20 -9.59
C THR A 291 -16.57 -11.23 -8.23
N ARG A 292 -17.27 -12.33 -7.94
CA ARG A 292 -17.81 -12.61 -6.62
C ARG A 292 -16.70 -12.67 -5.58
N ILE A 293 -15.59 -13.36 -5.87
CA ILE A 293 -14.44 -13.42 -4.95
C ILE A 293 -13.88 -12.02 -4.65
N ASP A 294 -13.81 -11.10 -5.62
CA ASP A 294 -13.37 -9.72 -5.34
C ASP A 294 -14.32 -8.97 -4.40
N THR A 295 -15.63 -9.22 -4.54
CA THR A 295 -16.66 -8.64 -3.66
C THR A 295 -16.50 -9.17 -2.24
N GLU A 296 -16.34 -10.48 -2.09
CA GLU A 296 -16.13 -11.12 -0.79
C GLU A 296 -14.79 -10.70 -0.16
N VAL A 297 -13.71 -10.62 -0.94
CA VAL A 297 -12.40 -10.13 -0.47
C VAL A 297 -12.52 -8.71 0.08
N ARG A 298 -13.25 -7.81 -0.59
CA ARG A 298 -13.50 -6.45 -0.08
C ARG A 298 -14.30 -6.48 1.22
N SER A 299 -15.34 -7.31 1.29
CA SER A 299 -16.18 -7.49 2.48
C SER A 299 -15.35 -7.97 3.68
N GLU A 300 -14.57 -9.04 3.51
CA GLU A 300 -13.71 -9.59 4.55
C GLU A 300 -12.57 -8.62 4.93
N LEU A 301 -11.95 -7.95 3.96
CA LEU A 301 -10.93 -6.93 4.23
C LEU A 301 -11.50 -5.78 5.08
N ARG A 302 -12.76 -5.36 4.83
CA ARG A 302 -13.46 -4.39 5.68
C ARG A 302 -13.70 -4.94 7.07
N ARG A 303 -14.24 -6.15 7.19
CA ARG A 303 -14.53 -6.78 8.49
C ARG A 303 -13.26 -6.91 9.33
N HIS A 304 -12.17 -7.35 8.72
CA HIS A 304 -10.86 -7.40 9.34
C HIS A 304 -10.38 -6.00 9.76
N ALA A 305 -10.48 -5.00 8.88
CA ALA A 305 -10.05 -3.63 9.19
C ALA A 305 -10.81 -3.01 10.37
N LEU A 306 -12.11 -3.29 10.49
CA LEU A 306 -12.94 -2.88 11.61
C LEU A 306 -12.53 -3.59 12.91
N HIS A 307 -12.33 -4.92 12.84
CA HIS A 307 -11.93 -5.71 14.00
C HIS A 307 -10.59 -5.24 14.60
N HIS A 308 -9.62 -4.88 13.75
CA HIS A 308 -8.30 -4.39 14.17
C HIS A 308 -8.25 -2.87 14.41
N GLU A 309 -9.39 -2.18 14.35
CA GLU A 309 -9.50 -0.71 14.50
C GLU A 309 -8.52 0.05 13.58
N ILE A 310 -8.36 -0.44 12.35
CA ILE A 310 -7.58 0.20 11.29
C ILE A 310 -8.40 1.32 10.64
N VAL A 311 -9.72 1.13 10.58
CA VAL A 311 -10.73 2.07 10.06
C VAL A 311 -11.90 2.21 11.03
N ALA A 312 -12.64 3.30 10.91
CA ALA A 312 -13.87 3.50 11.67
C ALA A 312 -15.08 2.86 10.97
N GLU A 313 -16.10 2.48 11.74
CA GLU A 313 -17.34 1.85 11.23
C GLU A 313 -18.04 2.69 10.16
N ALA A 314 -18.05 4.01 10.36
CA ALA A 314 -18.65 4.98 9.45
C ALA A 314 -17.71 5.40 8.30
N GLU A 315 -16.50 4.83 8.18
CA GLU A 315 -15.59 5.15 7.08
C GLU A 315 -16.08 4.46 5.78
N PRO A 316 -16.47 5.23 4.76
CA PRO A 316 -16.83 4.71 3.44
C PRO A 316 -15.58 4.07 2.83
N MET A 317 -15.67 2.78 2.59
CA MET A 317 -14.61 2.05 1.91
C MET A 317 -15.09 1.61 0.54
N PHE A 318 -14.14 1.41 -0.36
CA PHE A 318 -14.38 0.61 -1.57
C PHE A 318 -15.31 1.22 -2.63
N GLY A 319 -15.32 2.56 -2.75
CA GLY A 319 -15.98 3.24 -3.87
C GLY A 319 -17.49 3.37 -3.76
N GLU A 320 -18.06 3.12 -2.57
CA GLU A 320 -19.43 3.53 -2.28
C GLU A 320 -19.55 5.06 -2.39
N ALA A 321 -20.56 5.53 -3.14
CA ALA A 321 -20.82 6.95 -3.30
C ALA A 321 -21.13 7.56 -1.93
N LEU A 322 -20.25 8.43 -1.49
CA LEU A 322 -20.42 9.13 -0.23
C LEU A 322 -21.57 10.14 -0.34
N PRO A 323 -22.51 10.17 0.62
CA PRO A 323 -23.26 11.40 0.88
C PRO A 323 -22.26 12.55 1.15
N HIS A 324 -22.64 13.80 0.84
CA HIS A 324 -21.79 14.97 1.02
C HIS A 324 -21.21 15.02 2.44
N THR A 325 -19.93 14.68 2.58
CA THR A 325 -19.22 14.61 3.86
C THR A 325 -17.98 15.50 3.82
N ILE A 326 -17.57 15.97 4.99
CA ILE A 326 -16.42 16.84 5.16
C ILE A 326 -15.39 16.21 6.10
N SER A 327 -14.11 16.48 5.86
CA SER A 327 -13.04 16.04 6.76
C SER A 327 -13.09 16.79 8.09
N MET A 328 -12.48 16.24 9.14
CA MET A 328 -12.30 16.93 10.41
C MET A 328 -11.60 18.30 10.29
N THR A 329 -10.70 18.45 9.30
CA THR A 329 -10.05 19.75 9.00
C THR A 329 -11.03 20.75 8.39
N ALA A 330 -11.87 20.30 7.46
CA ALA A 330 -12.93 21.12 6.89
C ALA A 330 -13.99 21.47 7.95
N ALA A 331 -14.39 20.51 8.79
CA ALA A 331 -15.27 20.73 9.93
C ALA A 331 -14.69 21.78 10.89
N ALA A 332 -13.39 21.71 11.22
CA ALA A 332 -12.73 22.72 12.05
C ALA A 332 -12.79 24.14 11.44
N ARG A 333 -12.69 24.24 10.10
CA ARG A 333 -12.84 25.50 9.37
C ARG A 333 -14.28 26.02 9.42
N VAL A 334 -15.28 25.15 9.22
CA VAL A 334 -16.71 25.48 9.37
C VAL A 334 -16.99 25.95 10.80
N CYS A 335 -16.38 25.30 11.79
CA CYS A 335 -16.42 25.67 13.19
C CYS A 335 -15.67 26.97 13.54
N GLY A 336 -14.89 27.56 12.62
CA GLY A 336 -14.08 28.74 12.88
C GLY A 336 -13.01 28.55 13.97
N MET A 337 -12.51 27.34 14.18
CA MET A 337 -11.62 27.02 15.31
C MET A 337 -10.47 26.07 14.95
N SER A 338 -9.53 25.89 15.88
CA SER A 338 -8.40 24.96 15.66
C SER A 338 -8.86 23.50 15.67
N TYR A 339 -8.19 22.66 14.89
CA TYR A 339 -8.48 21.22 14.78
C TYR A 339 -8.65 20.53 16.14
N PRO A 340 -7.73 20.68 17.14
CA PRO A 340 -7.88 20.00 18.43
C PRO A 340 -9.14 20.43 19.19
N ARG A 341 -9.52 21.72 19.06
CA ARG A 341 -10.70 22.27 19.71
C ARG A 341 -11.98 21.81 19.04
N ALA A 342 -12.05 21.88 17.71
CA ALA A 342 -13.17 21.35 16.94
C ALA A 342 -13.39 19.87 17.25
N ARG A 343 -12.31 19.08 17.27
CA ARG A 343 -12.39 17.64 17.55
C ARG A 343 -12.98 17.39 18.93
N LYS A 344 -12.44 18.01 19.99
CA LYS A 344 -12.95 17.86 21.36
C LYS A 344 -14.44 18.23 21.47
N ILE A 345 -14.87 19.24 20.73
CA ILE A 345 -16.24 19.72 20.75
C ILE A 345 -17.15 18.74 20.03
N LEU A 346 -16.85 18.38 18.79
CA LEU A 346 -17.65 17.43 18.02
C LEU A 346 -17.69 16.04 18.66
N ASP A 347 -16.63 15.63 19.36
CA ASP A 347 -16.58 14.40 20.14
C ASP A 347 -17.57 14.44 21.31
N ALA A 348 -17.59 15.54 22.08
CA ALA A 348 -18.50 15.72 23.21
C ALA A 348 -19.97 15.79 22.79
N GLU A 349 -20.25 16.27 21.58
CA GLU A 349 -21.60 16.33 21.00
C GLU A 349 -21.97 15.02 20.26
N GLY A 350 -21.14 13.98 20.33
CA GLY A 350 -21.40 12.67 19.71
C GLY A 350 -21.38 12.66 18.18
N VAL A 351 -20.84 13.71 17.56
CA VAL A 351 -20.77 13.85 16.08
C VAL A 351 -19.61 13.03 15.50
N ILE A 352 -18.59 12.72 16.31
CA ILE A 352 -17.48 11.85 15.91
C ILE A 352 -17.87 10.38 16.10
N PRO A 353 -17.79 9.53 15.06
CA PRO A 353 -18.06 8.10 15.18
C PRO A 353 -17.18 7.41 16.23
N GLY A 354 -17.70 6.36 16.87
CA GLY A 354 -16.91 5.52 17.78
C GLY A 354 -15.72 4.85 17.09
N GLY A 355 -14.67 4.52 17.86
CA GLY A 355 -13.48 3.81 17.37
C GLY A 355 -12.46 4.67 16.59
N VAL A 356 -12.72 5.98 16.43
CA VAL A 356 -11.86 6.86 15.65
C VAL A 356 -10.57 7.25 16.40
N ARG A 357 -9.44 6.68 15.98
CA ARG A 357 -8.10 6.98 16.52
C ARG A 357 -7.52 8.30 15.98
N ARG A 358 -6.44 8.77 16.62
CA ARG A 358 -5.73 10.00 16.19
C ARG A 358 -4.97 9.72 14.90
N GLY A 359 -5.33 10.44 13.82
CA GLY A 359 -4.67 10.33 12.51
C GLY A 359 -5.38 9.42 11.50
N VAL A 360 -6.46 8.74 11.90
CA VAL A 360 -7.38 8.06 10.98
C VAL A 360 -8.36 9.10 10.42
N ALA A 361 -8.57 9.09 9.10
CA ALA A 361 -9.56 9.94 8.45
C ALA A 361 -10.96 9.37 8.68
N PHE A 362 -11.96 10.23 8.84
CA PHE A 362 -13.35 9.81 8.99
C PHE A 362 -14.25 10.91 8.42
N PRO A 363 -15.36 10.54 7.78
CA PRO A 363 -16.32 11.50 7.24
C PRO A 363 -17.15 12.11 8.36
N LEU A 364 -17.47 13.40 8.23
CA LEU A 364 -18.45 14.09 9.08
C LEU A 364 -19.55 14.66 8.19
N ARG A 365 -20.81 14.60 8.66
CA ARG A 365 -21.93 15.23 7.96
C ARG A 365 -21.92 16.75 8.25
N PRO A 366 -21.92 17.63 7.22
CA PRO A 366 -21.90 19.08 7.42
C PRO A 366 -23.01 19.60 8.33
N GLU A 367 -24.22 19.03 8.21
CA GLU A 367 -25.39 19.41 9.00
C GLU A 367 -25.20 19.13 10.50
N ALA A 368 -24.67 17.96 10.85
CA ALA A 368 -24.40 17.59 12.24
C ALA A 368 -23.31 18.49 12.86
N VAL A 369 -22.30 18.87 12.06
CA VAL A 369 -21.26 19.84 12.49
C VAL A 369 -21.87 21.21 12.75
N ALA A 370 -22.76 21.69 11.87
CA ALA A 370 -23.44 22.98 12.05
C ALA A 370 -24.32 23.01 13.30
N ALA A 371 -25.10 21.95 13.53
CA ALA A 371 -25.96 21.82 14.71
C ALA A 371 -25.18 21.87 16.04
N ALA A 372 -24.04 21.17 16.10
CA ALA A 372 -23.16 21.12 17.28
C ALA A 372 -22.47 22.46 17.62
N ILE A 373 -22.36 23.39 16.66
CA ILE A 373 -21.80 24.72 16.89
C ILE A 373 -22.88 25.67 17.41
N SER A 374 -24.08 25.59 16.83
CA SER A 374 -25.21 26.48 17.13
C SER A 374 -25.77 26.28 18.54
N SER A 375 -25.54 25.12 19.17
CA SER A 375 -26.01 24.80 20.52
C SER A 375 -25.21 25.45 21.66
N ARG A 376 -24.22 26.31 21.37
CA ARG A 376 -23.24 26.75 22.38
C ARG A 376 -23.37 28.20 22.87
N PRO A 377 -23.21 28.44 24.19
CA PRO A 377 -23.14 29.78 24.77
C PRO A 377 -21.81 30.51 24.47
N THR A 378 -21.92 31.83 24.35
CA THR A 378 -20.99 32.81 23.75
C THR A 378 -19.68 33.04 24.56
N PRO A 379 -18.52 33.34 23.93
CA PRO A 379 -17.20 33.41 24.57
C PRO A 379 -16.87 34.79 25.18
N SER A 380 -17.60 35.24 26.20
CA SER A 380 -17.38 36.54 26.86
C SER A 380 -16.03 36.63 27.61
N LEU A 381 -15.66 35.61 28.39
CA LEU A 381 -14.53 35.66 29.33
C LEU A 381 -13.13 35.92 28.74
N LEU A 382 -12.90 35.58 27.46
CA LEU A 382 -11.59 35.81 26.80
C LEU A 382 -11.48 37.21 26.19
N ILE A 383 -12.61 37.85 25.90
CA ILE A 383 -12.67 39.20 25.36
C ILE A 383 -12.32 40.18 26.48
N ASP A 384 -12.92 39.99 27.64
CA ASP A 384 -12.72 40.83 28.82
C ASP A 384 -11.26 40.79 29.31
N ALA A 385 -10.66 39.60 29.40
CA ALA A 385 -9.25 39.44 29.77
C ALA A 385 -8.28 40.05 28.74
N SER A 386 -8.63 40.04 27.44
CA SER A 386 -7.81 40.64 26.38
C SER A 386 -7.84 42.17 26.46
N ALA A 387 -9.02 42.75 26.70
CA ALA A 387 -9.18 44.18 26.93
C ALA A 387 -8.41 44.63 28.17
N MET A 388 -8.51 43.89 29.27
CA MET A 388 -7.86 44.27 30.53
C MET A 388 -6.33 44.20 30.47
N LEU A 389 -5.76 43.17 29.84
CA LEU A 389 -4.30 43.05 29.66
C LEU A 389 -3.75 44.02 28.61
N GLY A 390 -4.61 44.61 27.77
CA GLY A 390 -4.21 45.47 26.65
C GLY A 390 -3.53 44.72 25.50
N VAL A 391 -3.57 43.38 25.48
CA VAL A 391 -2.88 42.55 24.48
C VAL A 391 -3.88 41.74 23.66
N GLY A 392 -3.49 41.31 22.46
CA GLY A 392 -4.39 40.55 21.59
C GLY A 392 -4.74 39.16 22.16
N ARG A 393 -5.92 38.64 21.80
CA ARG A 393 -6.48 37.36 22.30
C ARG A 393 -5.52 36.16 22.26
N SER A 394 -4.60 36.12 21.29
CA SER A 394 -3.59 35.05 21.18
C SER A 394 -2.56 35.13 22.32
N GLN A 395 -2.09 36.34 22.64
CA GLN A 395 -1.18 36.60 23.77
C GLN A 395 -1.88 36.35 25.10
N THR A 396 -3.14 36.80 25.24
CA THR A 396 -3.98 36.53 26.42
C THR A 396 -4.08 35.04 26.72
N ARG A 397 -4.25 34.17 25.71
CA ARG A 397 -4.28 32.71 25.93
C ARG A 397 -2.95 32.15 26.42
N ARG A 398 -1.81 32.63 25.90
CA ARG A 398 -0.49 32.15 26.32
C ARG A 398 -0.18 32.59 27.75
N LEU A 399 -0.47 33.85 28.08
CA LEU A 399 -0.37 34.36 29.45
C LEU A 399 -1.27 33.57 30.41
N ARG A 400 -2.52 33.27 30.00
CA ARG A 400 -3.41 32.42 30.81
C ARG A 400 -2.86 31.02 31.01
N ALA A 401 -2.32 30.40 29.97
CA ALA A 401 -1.77 29.04 30.07
C ALA A 401 -0.58 28.97 31.02
N GLN A 402 0.21 30.04 31.13
CA GLN A 402 1.40 30.09 31.96
C GLN A 402 1.16 30.59 33.38
N PHE A 403 0.26 31.57 33.55
CA PHE A 403 0.06 32.26 34.83
C PHE A 403 -1.37 32.13 35.37
N GLY A 404 -2.31 31.63 34.58
CA GLY A 404 -3.70 31.49 35.00
C GLY A 404 -3.89 30.25 35.87
N THR A 405 -4.02 30.46 37.18
CA THR A 405 -4.40 29.42 38.14
C THR A 405 -5.86 29.62 38.55
N GLY A 406 -6.72 28.63 38.26
CA GLY A 406 -8.12 28.63 38.73
C GLY A 406 -9.13 29.40 37.86
N HIS A 407 -10.34 29.56 38.40
CA HIS A 407 -11.51 30.13 37.73
C HIS A 407 -11.75 31.63 38.03
N GLY A 408 -10.83 32.31 38.73
CA GLY A 408 -10.94 33.73 39.08
C GLY A 408 -10.42 34.70 38.00
N ASP A 409 -10.39 36.00 38.34
CA ASP A 409 -9.82 37.06 37.50
C ASP A 409 -8.27 36.99 37.46
N TRP A 410 -7.76 35.98 36.77
CA TRP A 410 -6.33 35.77 36.58
C TRP A 410 -5.63 36.93 35.85
N SER A 411 -6.36 37.66 35.00
CA SER A 411 -5.82 38.78 34.25
C SER A 411 -5.56 39.98 35.15
N GLY A 412 -6.43 40.21 36.14
CA GLY A 412 -6.26 41.24 37.16
C GLY A 412 -5.11 40.89 38.09
N ASP A 413 -5.10 39.65 38.60
CA ASP A 413 -4.02 39.12 39.45
C ASP A 413 -2.64 39.25 38.79
N LEU A 414 -2.52 38.85 37.52
CA LEU A 414 -1.26 38.95 36.78
C LEU A 414 -0.81 40.40 36.64
N LEU A 415 -1.71 41.34 36.34
CA LEU A 415 -1.35 42.76 36.24
C LEU A 415 -0.88 43.32 37.57
N THR A 416 -1.58 42.98 38.66
CA THR A 416 -1.19 43.39 40.01
C THR A 416 0.22 42.90 40.33
N ARG A 417 0.49 41.60 40.12
CA ARG A 417 1.80 40.99 40.39
C ARG A 417 2.91 41.51 39.50
N LEU A 418 2.62 41.87 38.25
CA LEU A 418 3.62 42.49 37.36
C LEU A 418 3.95 43.94 37.74
N ARG A 419 3.00 44.63 38.38
CA ARG A 419 3.18 46.01 38.89
C ARG A 419 3.83 46.04 40.27
N GLU A 420 3.68 44.97 41.05
CA GLU A 420 4.35 44.80 42.34
C GLU A 420 5.88 44.83 42.16
N GLY A 421 6.50 45.93 42.61
CA GLY A 421 7.94 46.16 42.49
C GLY A 421 8.37 47.05 41.32
N ALA A 422 7.45 47.51 40.47
CA ALA A 422 7.77 48.49 39.44
C ALA A 422 7.99 49.88 40.05
N THR A 423 9.15 50.49 39.78
CA THR A 423 9.48 51.84 40.27
C THR A 423 8.97 52.93 39.31
N ARG A 424 8.79 54.18 39.78
CA ARG A 424 8.47 55.29 38.86
C ARG A 424 9.64 55.56 37.93
N ARG A 425 9.35 55.79 36.64
CA ARG A 425 10.35 56.00 35.59
C ARG A 425 11.27 57.18 35.93
N PRO A 426 12.62 56.99 35.94
CA PRO A 426 13.56 58.10 36.01
C PRO A 426 13.47 58.95 34.75
N ILE A 427 13.41 60.26 34.92
CA ILE A 427 13.42 61.22 33.81
C ILE A 427 14.80 61.14 33.13
N GLY A 428 14.82 60.96 31.80
CA GLY A 428 16.05 61.11 30.99
C GLY A 428 16.75 59.84 30.45
N ILE A 429 16.20 58.63 30.64
CA ILE A 429 16.83 57.40 30.12
C ILE A 429 16.19 56.94 28.79
N SER A 430 17.03 56.67 27.77
CA SER A 430 16.64 56.47 26.36
C SER A 430 16.38 55.02 25.91
N ASN A 431 16.58 54.00 26.77
CA ASN A 431 16.50 52.58 26.39
C ASN A 431 15.25 51.82 26.86
N PHE A 432 14.30 52.52 27.49
CA PHE A 432 13.07 51.95 28.02
C PHE A 432 11.95 51.96 26.99
N ARG A 433 11.26 50.82 26.85
CA ARG A 433 10.05 50.67 26.02
C ARG A 433 9.00 49.92 26.81
N SER A 434 7.73 50.08 26.42
CA SER A 434 6.66 49.26 27.00
C SER A 434 6.97 47.78 26.80
N LEU A 435 6.64 46.95 27.76
CA LEU A 435 7.00 45.53 27.78
C LEU A 435 6.64 44.82 26.47
N PRO A 436 5.44 45.02 25.87
CA PRO A 436 5.13 44.44 24.56
C PRO A 436 5.99 44.98 23.43
N ALA A 437 6.33 46.28 23.43
CA ALA A 437 7.19 46.88 22.41
C ALA A 437 8.66 46.44 22.55
N ALA A 438 9.15 46.31 23.78
CA ALA A 438 10.46 45.78 24.10
C ALA A 438 10.60 44.33 23.61
N CYS A 439 9.61 43.47 23.90
CA CYS A 439 9.55 42.10 23.41
C CYS A 439 9.65 42.02 21.88
N ARG A 440 8.88 42.85 21.15
CA ARG A 440 8.94 42.90 19.68
C ARG A 440 10.33 43.28 19.15
N SER A 441 11.00 44.24 19.79
CA SER A 441 12.33 44.72 19.38
C SER A 441 13.49 43.79 19.74
N THR A 442 13.29 42.90 20.72
CA THR A 442 14.34 42.00 21.24
C THR A 442 14.13 40.55 20.81
N GLY A 443 12.95 40.19 20.31
CA GLY A 443 12.59 38.82 19.93
C GLY A 443 12.23 37.91 21.10
N VAL A 444 12.10 38.46 22.32
CA VAL A 444 11.69 37.71 23.51
C VAL A 444 10.17 37.57 23.54
N ALA A 445 9.64 36.39 23.86
CA ALA A 445 8.19 36.20 23.97
C ALA A 445 7.64 36.97 25.17
N LEU A 446 6.42 37.50 25.05
CA LEU A 446 5.84 38.36 26.09
C LEU A 446 5.66 37.62 27.41
N GLU A 447 5.24 36.36 27.35
CA GLU A 447 5.05 35.50 28.49
C GLU A 447 6.36 35.21 29.26
N ASP A 448 7.48 35.11 28.55
CA ASP A 448 8.81 34.95 29.16
C ASP A 448 9.26 36.26 29.82
N ALA A 449 9.04 37.39 29.15
CA ALA A 449 9.35 38.69 29.68
C ALA A 449 8.53 38.96 30.96
N CYS A 450 7.23 38.62 30.99
CA CYS A 450 6.42 38.62 32.20
C CYS A 450 7.00 37.72 33.30
N GLY A 451 7.49 36.52 32.93
CA GLY A 451 8.18 35.64 33.86
C GLY A 451 9.43 36.26 34.49
N PHE A 452 10.27 36.95 33.69
CA PHE A 452 11.46 37.64 34.18
C PHE A 452 11.11 38.80 35.12
N VAL A 453 10.02 39.53 34.85
CA VAL A 453 9.51 40.56 35.76
C VAL A 453 9.08 39.94 37.09
N LEU A 454 8.27 38.89 37.05
CA LEU A 454 7.78 38.21 38.27
C LEU A 454 8.91 37.59 39.11
N GLN A 455 9.99 37.16 38.46
CA GLN A 455 11.20 36.63 39.12
C GLN A 455 12.17 37.73 39.59
N LYS A 456 11.85 39.01 39.34
CA LYS A 456 12.70 40.18 39.62
C LYS A 456 14.05 40.16 38.90
N SER A 457 14.14 39.42 37.79
CA SER A 457 15.32 39.35 36.92
C SER A 457 15.37 40.49 35.89
N LEU A 458 14.22 41.12 35.61
CA LEU A 458 14.06 42.25 34.70
C LEU A 458 13.46 43.43 35.46
N SER A 459 14.17 44.56 35.45
CA SER A 459 13.70 45.77 36.14
C SER A 459 12.56 46.43 35.36
N THR A 460 11.47 46.74 36.06
CA THR A 460 10.28 47.38 35.49
C THR A 460 10.05 48.78 36.05
N PHE A 461 9.51 49.64 35.20
CA PHE A 461 9.03 50.96 35.58
C PHE A 461 7.58 51.15 35.16
N LEU A 462 6.83 51.98 35.89
CA LEU A 462 5.47 52.37 35.49
C LEU A 462 5.51 53.61 34.60
N ASP A 463 4.76 53.56 33.51
CA ASP A 463 4.50 54.69 32.63
C ASP A 463 3.19 55.40 33.03
N ASP A 464 3.24 56.72 33.16
CA ASP A 464 2.10 57.55 33.60
C ASP A 464 1.35 58.19 32.42
N GLN A 465 1.71 57.83 31.18
CA GLN A 465 1.14 58.43 29.95
C GLN A 465 -0.24 57.87 29.56
N GLY A 466 -1.06 57.45 30.53
CA GLY A 466 -2.46 57.04 30.29
C GLY A 466 -2.63 55.71 29.54
N THR A 467 -1.58 54.89 29.43
CA THR A 467 -1.70 53.53 28.87
C THR A 467 -2.36 52.59 29.89
N THR A 468 -2.96 51.49 29.43
CA THR A 468 -3.63 50.50 30.31
C THR A 468 -3.04 49.10 30.13
N GLY A 469 -3.33 48.21 31.08
CA GLY A 469 -2.87 46.83 31.05
C GLY A 469 -1.33 46.71 31.08
N ILE A 470 -0.79 45.74 30.32
CA ILE A 470 0.64 45.43 30.31
C ILE A 470 1.47 46.55 29.66
N TYR A 471 0.86 47.43 28.86
CA TYR A 471 1.56 48.57 28.24
C TYR A 471 2.06 49.61 29.25
N THR A 472 1.50 49.61 30.47
CA THR A 472 1.97 50.46 31.59
C THR A 472 3.35 50.08 32.11
N LEU A 473 3.85 48.88 31.80
CA LEU A 473 5.15 48.40 32.27
C LEU A 473 6.22 48.73 31.23
N MET A 474 7.23 49.48 31.65
CA MET A 474 8.40 49.85 30.86
C MET A 474 9.60 49.02 31.29
N VAL A 475 10.37 48.49 30.35
CA VAL A 475 11.57 47.69 30.62
C VAL A 475 12.76 48.13 29.78
N ASP A 476 13.97 47.90 30.30
CA ASP A 476 15.20 48.13 29.57
C ASP A 476 15.37 47.05 28.48
N THR A 477 15.39 47.51 27.23
CA THR A 477 15.54 46.62 26.07
C THR A 477 16.88 45.88 26.03
N SER A 478 17.95 46.45 26.60
CA SER A 478 19.27 45.82 26.67
C SER A 478 19.30 44.67 27.67
N GLN A 479 18.71 44.88 28.85
CA GLN A 479 18.56 43.85 29.89
C GLN A 479 17.67 42.71 29.39
N LEU A 480 16.52 43.03 28.79
CA LEU A 480 15.62 42.03 28.21
C LEU A 480 16.31 41.20 27.12
N ARG A 481 17.11 41.83 26.25
CA ARG A 481 17.89 41.14 25.21
C ARG A 481 18.95 40.22 25.82
N ALA A 482 19.62 40.63 26.90
CA ALA A 482 20.61 39.80 27.58
C ALA A 482 19.97 38.54 28.18
N LEU A 483 18.81 38.67 28.83
CA LEU A 483 18.05 37.54 29.38
C LEU A 483 17.52 36.61 28.29
N GLY A 484 17.10 37.17 27.15
CA GLY A 484 16.58 36.44 25.99
C GLY A 484 17.62 35.59 25.25
N ARG A 485 18.92 35.90 25.34
CA ARG A 485 20.00 35.17 24.65
C ARG A 485 20.31 33.78 25.24
N SER A 486 19.69 33.39 26.36
CA SER A 486 19.95 32.12 27.06
C SER A 486 19.35 30.87 26.38
N HIS A 487 18.53 31.06 25.33
CA HIS A 487 17.80 29.97 24.69
C HIS A 487 17.55 30.25 23.21
N LEU A 488 17.46 29.18 22.40
CA LEU A 488 17.08 29.25 21.00
C LEU A 488 15.61 28.86 20.85
N SER A 489 14.87 29.57 20.01
CA SER A 489 13.54 29.10 19.61
C SER A 489 13.63 27.76 18.89
N ILE A 490 12.56 26.97 18.93
CA ILE A 490 12.50 25.65 18.28
C ILE A 490 12.78 25.80 16.77
N GLU A 491 12.21 26.83 16.14
CA GLU A 491 12.35 27.11 14.73
C GLU A 491 13.80 27.50 14.38
N ARG A 492 14.44 28.32 15.22
CA ARG A 492 15.84 28.70 15.01
C ARG A 492 16.78 27.50 15.19
N ALA A 493 16.56 26.73 16.25
CA ALA A 493 17.35 25.53 16.53
C ALA A 493 17.16 24.46 15.43
N ALA A 494 15.93 24.27 14.93
CA ALA A 494 15.65 23.38 13.80
C ALA A 494 16.37 23.83 12.53
N LYS A 495 16.35 25.14 12.23
CA LYS A 495 17.07 25.73 11.10
C LYS A 495 18.58 25.49 11.20
N LEU A 496 19.17 25.63 12.39
CA LEU A 496 20.61 25.40 12.61
C LEU A 496 21.02 23.93 12.37
N LEU A 497 20.17 22.97 12.74
CA LEU A 497 20.43 21.54 12.46
C LEU A 497 20.06 21.11 11.03
N GLY A 498 19.42 21.97 10.24
CA GLY A 498 18.90 21.60 8.91
C GLY A 498 17.73 20.61 8.98
N ILE A 499 16.90 20.69 10.03
CA ILE A 499 15.73 19.83 10.23
C ILE A 499 14.42 20.64 10.26
N HIS A 500 13.29 19.97 10.06
CA HIS A 500 11.97 20.52 10.21
C HIS A 500 11.64 20.72 11.70
N HIS A 501 10.90 21.78 12.03
CA HIS A 501 10.58 22.12 13.41
C HIS A 501 9.78 21.02 14.16
N ASP A 502 9.00 20.21 13.45
CA ASP A 502 8.31 19.05 14.06
C ASP A 502 9.26 17.92 14.47
N ALA A 503 10.33 17.68 13.68
CA ALA A 503 11.39 16.76 14.08
C ALA A 503 12.09 17.28 15.35
N MET A 504 12.30 18.59 15.43
CA MET A 504 12.86 19.23 16.61
C MET A 504 11.96 19.07 17.85
N ARG A 505 10.65 19.30 17.71
CA ARG A 505 9.68 19.05 18.80
C ARG A 505 9.66 17.58 19.24
N TRP A 506 9.89 16.65 18.32
CA TRP A 506 10.03 15.24 18.68
C TRP A 506 11.31 14.98 19.49
N LEU A 507 12.47 15.49 19.06
CA LEU A 507 13.74 15.35 19.79
C LEU A 507 13.67 15.88 21.23
N ILE A 508 12.93 16.97 21.43
CA ILE A 508 12.66 17.52 22.77
C ILE A 508 11.80 16.56 23.59
N ARG A 509 10.67 16.09 23.03
CA ARG A 509 9.74 15.19 23.73
C ARG A 509 10.35 13.83 24.06
N SER A 510 11.27 13.34 23.23
CA SER A 510 11.97 12.08 23.45
C SER A 510 13.17 12.19 24.40
N GLY A 511 13.41 13.38 24.98
CA GLY A 511 14.52 13.62 25.90
C GLY A 511 15.90 13.63 25.24
N LYS A 512 15.97 13.61 23.90
CA LYS A 512 17.24 13.66 23.15
C LYS A 512 17.80 15.07 23.03
N MET A 513 17.01 16.08 23.37
CA MET A 513 17.46 17.45 23.46
C MET A 513 16.88 18.12 24.71
N SER A 514 17.72 18.84 25.46
CA SER A 514 17.30 19.50 26.70
C SER A 514 16.47 20.73 26.38
N LYS A 515 15.25 20.76 26.93
CA LYS A 515 14.34 21.90 26.86
C LYS A 515 14.61 22.84 28.05
N THR A 516 14.75 24.13 27.77
CA THR A 516 14.58 25.19 28.76
C THR A 516 13.11 25.62 28.78
N ILE A 517 12.67 26.34 29.82
CA ILE A 517 11.28 26.82 29.91
C ILE A 517 10.86 27.52 28.60
N ASN A 518 11.81 28.21 27.95
CA ASN A 518 11.56 29.12 26.83
C ASN A 518 12.13 28.62 25.47
N GLY A 519 12.75 27.44 25.40
CA GLY A 519 13.30 26.95 24.13
C GLY A 519 14.30 25.81 24.25
N VAL A 520 15.31 25.86 23.38
CA VAL A 520 16.38 24.87 23.27
C VAL A 520 17.65 25.43 23.89
N CYS A 521 18.26 24.68 24.79
CA CYS A 521 19.55 25.04 25.37
C CYS A 521 20.65 25.02 24.28
N PRO A 522 21.39 26.12 24.04
CA PRO A 522 22.43 26.16 23.00
C PRO A 522 23.51 25.08 23.15
N THR A 523 23.92 24.76 24.38
CA THR A 523 24.91 23.71 24.66
C THR A 523 24.37 22.32 24.32
N SER A 524 23.09 22.05 24.60
CA SER A 524 22.43 20.81 24.19
C SER A 524 22.32 20.71 22.66
N LEU A 525 22.09 21.83 21.98
CA LEU A 525 22.04 21.88 20.52
C LEU A 525 23.41 21.60 19.90
N ALA A 526 24.47 22.23 20.41
CA ALA A 526 25.84 22.03 19.96
C ALA A 526 26.29 20.57 20.17
N LYS A 527 25.99 19.99 21.34
CA LYS A 527 26.26 18.57 21.62
C LYS A 527 25.53 17.66 20.62
N PHE A 528 24.27 17.96 20.32
CA PHE A 528 23.49 17.18 19.34
C PHE A 528 24.06 17.31 17.91
N ASP A 529 24.39 18.53 17.46
CA ASP A 529 24.98 18.74 16.13
C ASP A 529 26.34 18.06 16.00
N GLY A 530 27.13 17.99 17.08
CA GLY A 530 28.40 17.27 17.09
C GLY A 530 28.24 15.75 16.95
N GLN A 531 27.19 15.17 17.52
CA GLN A 531 26.97 13.72 17.51
C GLN A 531 26.15 13.22 16.32
N TYR A 532 25.25 14.05 15.78
CA TYR A 532 24.28 13.63 14.78
C TYR A 532 24.27 14.54 13.55
N ILE A 533 23.83 14.01 12.41
CA ILE A 533 23.67 14.78 11.17
C ILE A 533 22.37 14.41 10.46
N ALA A 534 21.61 15.42 10.03
CA ALA A 534 20.43 15.22 9.21
C ALA A 534 20.81 14.71 7.82
N ALA A 535 20.09 13.71 7.30
CA ALA A 535 20.34 13.13 5.98
C ALA A 535 20.33 14.18 4.85
N ALA A 536 19.46 15.20 4.95
CA ALA A 536 19.40 16.30 3.99
C ALA A 536 20.68 17.17 4.00
N ARG A 537 21.26 17.42 5.18
CA ARG A 537 22.50 18.18 5.32
C ARG A 537 23.71 17.38 4.81
N LEU A 538 23.70 16.06 5.05
CA LEU A 538 24.71 15.15 4.50
C LEU A 538 24.61 15.05 2.97
N ALA A 539 23.41 14.90 2.42
CA ALA A 539 23.14 14.86 0.98
C ALA A 539 23.63 16.12 0.26
N ALA A 540 23.38 17.29 0.85
CA ALA A 540 23.86 18.57 0.32
C ALA A 540 25.40 18.65 0.29
N ARG A 541 26.09 18.06 1.27
CA ARG A 541 27.57 18.04 1.32
C ARG A 541 28.19 17.08 0.30
N THR A 542 27.52 15.97 0.00
CA THR A 542 28.03 14.95 -0.93
C THR A 542 27.56 15.17 -2.37
N SER A 543 26.68 16.15 -2.62
CA SER A 543 26.00 16.31 -3.92
C SER A 543 25.26 15.05 -4.38
N ILE A 544 24.74 14.25 -3.44
CA ILE A 544 23.97 13.03 -3.72
C ILE A 544 22.51 13.30 -3.37
N SER A 545 21.56 12.80 -4.19
CA SER A 545 20.15 12.92 -3.85
C SER A 545 19.83 12.16 -2.56
N LEU A 546 18.87 12.65 -1.78
CA LEU A 546 18.52 12.08 -0.47
C LEU A 546 18.22 10.57 -0.53
N ASN A 547 17.48 10.13 -1.54
CA ASN A 547 17.13 8.71 -1.73
C ASN A 547 18.36 7.85 -2.04
N LYS A 548 19.28 8.36 -2.88
CA LYS A 548 20.51 7.64 -3.24
C LYS A 548 21.47 7.57 -2.07
N LEU A 549 21.56 8.63 -1.26
CA LEU A 549 22.35 8.62 -0.03
C LEU A 549 21.79 7.62 0.99
N ALA A 550 20.47 7.58 1.20
CA ALA A 550 19.84 6.63 2.11
C ALA A 550 20.04 5.17 1.66
N ALA A 551 19.91 4.89 0.36
CA ALA A 551 20.19 3.56 -0.19
C ALA A 551 21.67 3.17 -0.03
N LEU A 552 22.59 4.09 -0.29
CA LEU A 552 24.03 3.88 -0.12
C LEU A 552 24.37 3.55 1.35
N LEU A 553 23.91 4.37 2.30
CA LEU A 553 24.19 4.15 3.72
C LEU A 553 23.58 2.84 4.22
N SER A 554 22.37 2.48 3.77
CA SER A 554 21.74 1.20 4.07
C SER A 554 22.55 0.01 3.53
N HIS A 555 23.05 0.10 2.29
CA HIS A 555 23.90 -0.93 1.69
C HIS A 555 25.22 -1.11 2.44
N LEU A 556 25.74 -0.03 3.03
CA LEU A 556 26.93 -0.04 3.88
C LEU A 556 26.65 -0.40 5.35
N GLY A 557 25.42 -0.79 5.69
CA GLY A 557 25.03 -1.21 7.04
C GLY A 557 24.81 -0.07 8.05
N VAL A 558 24.89 1.19 7.62
CA VAL A 558 24.70 2.36 8.49
C VAL A 558 23.21 2.56 8.77
N ARG A 559 22.83 2.42 10.04
CA ARG A 559 21.44 2.57 10.47
C ARG A 559 21.12 4.02 10.83
N ALA A 560 19.92 4.47 10.49
CA ALA A 560 19.44 5.77 10.96
C ALA A 560 19.29 5.76 12.49
N ALA A 561 19.87 6.73 13.18
CA ALA A 561 19.68 6.92 14.61
C ALA A 561 18.23 7.35 14.92
N PHE A 562 17.67 8.19 14.04
CA PHE A 562 16.28 8.63 14.10
C PHE A 562 15.68 8.64 12.70
N GLY A 563 14.44 8.16 12.54
CA GLY A 563 13.77 8.14 11.25
C GLY A 563 12.27 7.86 11.35
N PRO A 564 11.56 7.84 10.21
CA PRO A 564 10.14 7.47 10.17
C PRO A 564 9.91 6.07 10.74
N PRO A 565 8.80 5.84 11.47
CA PRO A 565 7.67 6.75 11.66
C PRO A 565 7.83 7.73 12.84
N LEU A 566 8.84 7.57 13.69
CA LEU A 566 9.00 8.30 14.95
C LEU A 566 9.45 9.75 14.71
N CYS A 567 10.39 9.95 13.78
CA CYS A 567 10.88 11.25 13.35
C CYS A 567 10.59 11.43 11.86
N ARG A 568 10.01 12.57 11.45
CA ARG A 568 9.66 12.84 10.04
C ARG A 568 10.89 12.94 9.11
N GLN A 569 12.09 13.02 9.68
CA GLN A 569 13.34 13.10 8.93
C GLN A 569 14.32 12.04 9.41
N ILE A 570 15.17 11.61 8.48
CA ILE A 570 16.24 10.66 8.73
C ILE A 570 17.45 11.43 9.27
N ILE A 571 17.96 11.00 10.42
CA ILE A 571 19.12 11.55 11.10
C ILE A 571 20.04 10.39 11.45
N TYR A 572 21.32 10.52 11.11
CA TYR A 572 22.34 9.50 11.35
C TYR A 572 23.28 9.93 12.46
N GLU A 573 23.97 8.95 13.05
CA GLU A 573 25.16 9.20 13.85
C GLU A 573 26.24 9.77 12.93
N ARG A 574 26.81 10.93 13.30
CA ARG A 574 27.62 11.74 12.39
C ARG A 574 28.89 11.02 11.98
N ALA A 575 29.59 10.41 12.94
CA ALA A 575 30.87 9.78 12.69
C ALA A 575 30.73 8.57 11.75
N GLU A 576 29.73 7.72 11.97
CA GLU A 576 29.43 6.58 11.12
C GLU A 576 29.02 6.99 9.70
N ALA A 577 28.12 7.97 9.57
CA ALA A 577 27.65 8.41 8.27
C ALA A 577 28.72 9.17 7.46
N GLU A 578 29.53 10.01 8.10
CA GLU A 578 30.64 10.71 7.43
C GLU A 578 31.69 9.70 6.94
N ARG A 579 32.08 8.70 7.76
CA ARG A 579 32.99 7.62 7.35
C ARG A 579 32.46 6.85 6.14
N ALA A 580 31.20 6.40 6.19
CA ALA A 580 30.60 5.60 5.12
C ALA A 580 30.40 6.40 3.82
N SER A 581 30.18 7.72 3.92
CA SER A 581 30.01 8.60 2.75
C SER A 581 31.33 9.07 2.12
N GLY A 582 32.48 8.72 2.71
CA GLY A 582 33.80 9.14 2.22
C GLY A 582 34.14 10.61 2.52
N LEU A 583 33.37 11.28 3.37
CA LEU A 583 33.68 12.63 3.83
C LEU A 583 34.75 12.58 4.92
N ARG A 584 35.78 13.42 4.82
CA ARG A 584 36.67 13.68 5.95
C ARG A 584 35.88 14.39 7.06
N PRO A 585 36.12 14.06 8.35
CA PRO A 585 35.55 14.81 9.47
C PRO A 585 35.86 16.29 9.27
N ALA A 586 34.84 17.14 9.29
CA ALA A 586 35.09 18.58 9.23
C ALA A 586 35.84 18.98 10.51
N GLU A 587 37.01 19.61 10.37
CA GLU A 587 37.66 20.28 11.50
C GLU A 587 36.63 21.24 12.10
N THR A 588 36.25 20.98 13.35
CA THR A 588 35.17 21.67 14.06
C THR A 588 35.67 23.05 14.49
N GLY A 589 35.78 23.96 13.52
CA GLY A 589 36.43 25.26 13.68
C GLY A 589 35.57 26.48 13.27
N ALA A 590 34.25 26.38 13.31
CA ALA A 590 33.37 27.55 13.14
C ALA A 590 32.49 27.73 14.37
N THR A 591 32.92 28.62 15.26
CA THR A 591 32.18 29.07 16.44
C THR A 591 30.82 29.64 16.01
N LEU A 592 29.73 29.02 16.48
CA LEU A 592 28.38 29.55 16.34
C LEU A 592 28.24 30.83 17.19
N HIS A 593 28.36 32.01 16.57
CA HIS A 593 28.01 33.31 17.17
C HIS A 593 26.59 33.74 16.83
#